data_AF-A0A959HJI7-F1
#
_entry.id   AF-A0A959HJI7-F1
#
_cell.length_a   1.000
_cell.length_b   1.000
_cell.length_c   1.000
_cell.angle_alpha   90.00
_cell.angle_beta   90.00
_cell.angle_gamma   90.00
#
_symmetry.space_group_name_H-M   'P 1'
#
loop_
_entity.id
_entity.type
_entity.pdbx_description
1 polymer ?
#
loop_
_entity_poly.entity_id
_entity_poly.type
_entity_poly.pdbx_seq_one_letter_code
_entity_poly.pdbx_strand_id
1 'polypeptide(L)'
;MRHKNLLQDPSIQLLRSAIRREWRLKLVASMLLLALGLAFAYFYFGLNIIVTLFGLTCSVLGIRFVFSLLQENRAGGPRLMYLLERRPGYIVWVYAVVTERLPFGLQFGSSCTLYFKLMDGDEVSVNLSAKSQREVSKTLNRLLPHATFGYTRDREQWYMADPAMLLRQDEE
;
A
#
# COMPACT_ATOMS: atom_id res chain seq x y z
N MET A 1 24.46 -0.29 -14.38
CA MET A 1 23.60 0.66 -15.14
C MET A 1 22.21 0.11 -15.50
N ARG A 2 22.00 -1.20 -15.78
CA ARG A 2 20.67 -1.76 -16.12
C ARG A 2 19.55 -1.55 -15.08
N HIS A 3 19.85 -1.63 -13.77
CA HIS A 3 18.83 -1.47 -12.72
C HIS A 3 18.20 -0.06 -12.64
N LYS A 4 18.96 1.01 -12.89
CA LYS A 4 18.40 2.37 -12.89
C LYS A 4 17.38 2.60 -14.02
N ASN A 5 17.60 1.98 -15.18
CA ASN A 5 16.69 2.08 -16.31
C ASN A 5 15.39 1.30 -16.08
N LEU A 6 15.45 0.15 -15.39
CA LEU A 6 14.27 -0.63 -15.02
C LEU A 6 13.42 0.03 -13.92
N LEU A 7 14.04 0.83 -13.04
CA LEU A 7 13.32 1.66 -12.07
C LEU A 7 12.60 2.86 -12.71
N GLN A 8 13.03 3.30 -13.88
CA GLN A 8 12.38 4.35 -14.66
C GLN A 8 11.26 3.83 -15.58
N ASP A 9 11.07 2.51 -15.63
CA ASP A 9 10.05 1.87 -16.45
C ASP A 9 8.65 2.44 -16.12
N PRO A 10 7.82 2.74 -17.14
CA PRO A 10 6.46 3.27 -16.94
C PRO A 10 5.64 2.45 -15.93
N SER A 11 5.85 1.14 -15.81
CA SER A 11 5.14 0.31 -14.83
C SER A 11 5.48 0.67 -13.38
N ILE A 12 6.74 1.00 -13.07
CA ILE A 12 7.17 1.43 -11.72
C ILE A 12 6.67 2.85 -11.42
N GLN A 13 6.53 3.70 -12.45
CA GLN A 13 5.91 5.01 -12.29
C GLN A 13 4.40 4.91 -12.02
N LEU A 14 3.71 3.92 -12.61
CA LEU A 14 2.32 3.60 -12.28
C LEU A 14 2.18 3.15 -10.82
N LEU A 15 3.08 2.28 -10.34
CA LEU A 15 3.14 1.89 -8.94
C LEU A 15 3.35 3.10 -8.02
N ARG A 16 4.31 3.97 -8.36
CA ARG A 16 4.61 5.17 -7.57
C ARG A 16 3.45 6.16 -7.51
N SER A 17 2.76 6.35 -8.64
CA SER A 17 1.62 7.27 -8.74
C SER A 17 0.37 6.71 -8.07
N ALA A 18 0.14 5.40 -8.13
CA ALA A 18 -0.94 4.73 -7.38
C ALA A 18 -0.76 4.92 -5.88
N ILE A 19 0.43 4.64 -5.35
CA ILE A 19 0.79 4.89 -3.95
C ILE A 19 0.52 6.37 -3.62
N ARG A 20 1.09 7.30 -4.38
CA ARG A 20 0.96 8.75 -4.11
C ARG A 20 -0.50 9.24 -4.15
N ARG A 21 -1.34 8.68 -5.02
CA ARG A 21 -2.75 9.07 -5.15
C ARG A 21 -3.55 8.66 -3.92
N GLU A 22 -3.36 7.43 -3.44
CA GLU A 22 -4.02 6.93 -2.23
C GLU A 22 -3.63 7.78 -1.01
N TRP A 23 -2.34 8.14 -0.93
CA TRP A 23 -1.78 9.07 0.05
C TRP A 23 -2.46 10.44 0.06
N ARG A 24 -2.56 11.07 -1.11
CA ARG A 24 -3.19 12.39 -1.25
C ARG A 24 -4.67 12.35 -0.88
N LEU A 25 -5.40 11.31 -1.29
CA LEU A 25 -6.84 11.21 -1.03
C LEU A 25 -7.12 11.06 0.47
N LYS A 26 -6.35 10.21 1.16
CA LYS A 26 -6.45 10.01 2.61
C LYS A 26 -6.09 11.29 3.38
N LEU A 27 -5.02 11.99 2.99
CA LEU A 27 -4.62 13.28 3.59
C LEU A 27 -5.67 14.37 3.39
N VAL A 28 -6.19 14.52 2.17
CA VAL A 28 -7.22 15.53 1.85
C VAL A 28 -8.51 15.25 2.63
N ALA A 29 -8.94 13.99 2.69
CA ALA A 29 -10.14 13.61 3.44
C ALA A 29 -10.00 13.95 4.95
N SER A 30 -8.86 13.61 5.55
CA SER A 30 -8.59 13.94 6.95
C SER A 30 -8.48 15.45 7.21
N MET A 31 -7.83 16.19 6.32
CA MET A 31 -7.69 17.64 6.44
C MET A 31 -9.06 18.34 6.32
N LEU A 32 -9.92 17.87 5.42
CA LEU A 32 -11.31 18.33 5.30
C LEU A 32 -12.10 18.04 6.59
N LEU A 33 -11.98 16.84 7.15
CA LEU A 33 -12.69 16.48 8.38
C LEU A 33 -12.27 17.36 9.56
N LEU A 34 -10.96 17.63 9.69
CA LEU A 34 -10.42 18.53 10.71
C LEU A 34 -10.90 19.97 10.50
N ALA A 35 -10.82 20.49 9.27
CA ALA A 35 -11.25 21.84 8.95
C ALA A 35 -12.75 22.03 9.23
N LEU A 36 -13.58 21.05 8.87
CA LEU A 36 -15.02 21.04 9.19
C LEU A 36 -15.26 21.02 10.70
N GLY A 37 -14.59 20.12 11.43
CA GLY A 37 -14.74 20.03 12.89
C GLY A 37 -14.36 21.34 13.60
N LEU A 38 -13.27 21.98 13.17
CA LEU A 38 -12.82 23.26 13.72
C LEU A 38 -13.74 24.42 13.33
N ALA A 39 -14.21 24.46 12.09
CA ALA A 39 -15.15 25.47 11.63
C ALA A 39 -16.49 25.41 12.39
N PHE A 40 -17.03 24.21 12.61
CA PHE A 40 -18.22 24.01 13.41
C PHE A 40 -18.02 24.44 14.87
N ALA A 41 -16.89 24.07 15.48
CA ALA A 41 -16.58 24.47 16.85
C ALA A 41 -16.42 25.99 17.00
N TYR A 42 -15.84 26.67 16.00
CA TYR A 42 -15.64 28.12 16.01
C TYR A 42 -16.94 28.90 15.75
N PHE A 43 -17.72 28.53 14.73
CA PHE A 43 -18.95 29.26 14.36
C PHE A 43 -20.08 29.09 15.38
N TYR A 44 -20.20 27.93 16.01
CA TYR A 44 -21.29 27.63 16.95
C TYR A 44 -20.88 27.80 18.42
N PHE A 45 -19.71 28.37 18.68
CA PHE A 45 -19.23 28.66 20.02
C PHE A 45 -20.17 29.66 20.70
N GLY A 46 -20.94 29.19 21.68
CA GLY A 46 -21.86 30.01 22.48
C GLY A 46 -23.33 29.96 22.07
N LEU A 47 -23.68 29.39 20.90
CA LEU A 47 -25.08 29.24 20.47
C LEU A 47 -25.69 27.92 20.93
N ASN A 48 -24.95 26.81 20.82
CA ASN A 48 -25.43 25.47 21.17
C ASN A 48 -24.30 24.57 21.66
N ILE A 49 -24.35 24.20 22.95
CA ILE A 49 -23.37 23.31 23.59
C ILE A 49 -23.30 21.93 22.90
N ILE A 50 -24.43 21.42 22.42
CA ILE A 50 -24.53 20.11 21.76
C ILE A 50 -23.73 20.09 20.44
N VAL A 51 -23.82 21.14 19.63
CA VAL A 51 -23.09 21.26 18.35
C VAL A 51 -21.58 21.38 18.60
N THR A 52 -21.20 22.09 19.66
CA THR A 52 -19.79 22.22 20.07
C THR A 52 -19.22 20.88 20.50
N LEU A 53 -19.98 20.08 21.27
CA LEU A 53 -19.59 18.73 21.67
C LEU A 53 -19.42 17.80 20.46
N PHE A 54 -20.32 17.90 19.49
CA PHE A 54 -20.29 17.12 18.24
C PHE A 54 -19.10 17.50 17.33
N GLY A 55 -18.78 18.80 17.25
CA GLY A 55 -17.58 19.28 16.55
C GLY A 55 -16.29 18.76 17.18
N LEU A 56 -16.25 18.70 18.51
CA LEU A 56 -15.09 18.23 19.27
C LEU A 56 -14.87 16.73 19.11
N THR A 57 -15.93 15.91 19.18
CA THR A 57 -15.83 14.47 18.89
C THR A 57 -15.42 14.20 17.45
N CYS A 58 -15.96 14.95 16.48
CA CYS A 58 -15.57 14.82 15.08
C CYS A 58 -14.08 15.18 14.86
N SER A 59 -13.58 16.20 15.55
CA SER A 59 -12.17 16.60 15.50
C SER A 59 -11.24 15.53 16.13
N VAL A 60 -11.62 14.97 17.28
CA VAL A 60 -10.88 13.86 17.91
C VAL A 60 -10.84 12.61 17.01
N LEU A 61 -11.96 12.27 16.38
CA LEU A 61 -12.01 11.18 15.39
C LEU A 61 -11.12 11.49 14.18
N GLY A 62 -11.13 12.72 13.68
CA GLY A 62 -10.25 13.18 12.60
C GLY A 62 -8.77 13.04 12.95
N ILE A 63 -8.37 13.48 14.15
CA ILE A 63 -7.00 13.32 14.66
C ILE A 63 -6.65 11.83 14.75
N ARG A 64 -7.53 11.01 15.33
CA ARG A 64 -7.27 9.57 15.49
C ARG A 64 -7.14 8.87 14.13
N PHE A 65 -7.93 9.27 13.15
CA PHE A 65 -7.85 8.76 11.78
C PHE A 65 -6.53 9.17 11.11
N VAL A 66 -6.07 10.42 11.29
CA VAL A 66 -4.77 10.88 10.83
C VAL A 66 -3.63 10.08 11.45
N PHE A 67 -3.68 9.84 12.77
CA PHE A 67 -2.68 9.02 13.45
C PHE A 67 -2.67 7.57 12.97
N SER A 68 -3.85 6.96 12.77
CA SER A 68 -3.97 5.62 12.18
C SER A 68 -3.37 5.57 10.78
N LEU A 69 -3.66 6.58 9.95
CA LEU A 69 -3.10 6.72 8.61
C LEU A 69 -1.58 6.91 8.62
N LEU A 70 -1.05 7.66 9.58
CA LEU A 70 0.40 7.85 9.80
C LEU A 70 1.09 6.57 10.28
N GLN A 71 0.39 5.76 11.08
CA GLN A 71 0.93 4.49 11.60
C GLN A 71 0.96 3.42 10.50
N GLU A 72 -0.10 3.31 9.72
CA GLU A 72 -0.18 2.41 8.55
C GLU A 72 0.77 2.85 7.42
N ASN A 73 1.11 4.15 7.33
CA ASN A 73 2.10 4.70 6.39
C ASN A 73 3.50 4.14 6.57
N ARG A 74 3.92 3.86 7.80
CA ARG A 74 5.34 3.55 8.07
C ARG A 74 5.79 2.25 7.42
N ALA A 75 4.88 1.35 7.06
CA ALA A 75 5.23 0.03 6.58
C ALA A 75 5.37 -0.07 5.04
N GLY A 76 4.48 0.56 4.26
CA GLY A 76 4.28 0.13 2.86
C GLY A 76 5.07 0.89 1.79
N GLY A 77 4.58 2.07 1.40
CA GLY A 77 4.98 2.72 0.15
C GLY A 77 6.43 3.24 0.11
N PRO A 78 6.84 4.14 1.03
CA PRO A 78 8.20 4.70 1.04
C PRO A 78 9.26 3.63 1.32
N ARG A 79 8.94 2.67 2.19
CA ARG A 79 9.82 1.55 2.54
C ARG A 79 10.01 0.60 1.36
N LEU A 80 8.95 0.24 0.64
CA LEU A 80 9.07 -0.56 -0.58
C LEU A 80 9.95 0.11 -1.62
N MET A 81 9.75 1.41 -1.87
CA MET A 81 10.53 2.14 -2.87
C MET A 81 12.01 2.18 -2.48
N TYR A 82 12.30 2.37 -1.19
CA TYR A 82 13.66 2.32 -0.65
C TYR A 82 14.28 0.92 -0.76
N LEU A 83 13.52 -0.15 -0.46
CA LEU A 83 13.97 -1.53 -0.57
C LEU A 83 14.26 -1.92 -2.02
N LEU A 84 13.37 -1.55 -2.96
CA LEU A 84 13.58 -1.78 -4.40
C LEU A 84 14.85 -1.10 -4.92
N GLU A 85 15.19 0.09 -4.40
CA GLU A 85 16.31 0.89 -4.90
C GLU A 85 17.66 0.53 -4.22
N ARG A 86 17.66 0.21 -2.93
CA ARG A 86 18.89 -0.04 -2.15
C ARG A 86 19.15 -1.50 -1.80
N ARG A 87 18.13 -2.34 -1.65
CA ARG A 87 18.27 -3.76 -1.27
C ARG A 87 17.22 -4.64 -1.98
N PRO A 88 17.27 -4.75 -3.32
CA PRO A 88 16.34 -5.60 -4.06
C PRO A 88 16.40 -7.07 -3.59
N GLY A 89 17.62 -7.57 -3.27
CA GLY A 89 17.88 -8.91 -2.75
C GLY A 89 17.22 -9.28 -1.42
N TYR A 90 16.56 -8.31 -0.76
CA TYR A 90 15.89 -8.52 0.52
C TYR A 90 14.43 -8.97 0.35
N ILE A 91 13.90 -8.88 -0.87
CA ILE A 91 12.53 -9.28 -1.20
C ILE A 91 12.60 -10.72 -1.71
N VAL A 92 11.97 -11.64 -1.00
CA VAL A 92 12.05 -13.09 -1.30
C VAL A 92 10.83 -13.59 -2.04
N TRP A 93 9.68 -12.98 -1.80
CA TRP A 93 8.42 -13.45 -2.35
C TRP A 93 7.47 -12.31 -2.64
N VAL A 94 6.91 -12.32 -3.84
CA VAL A 94 5.95 -11.31 -4.32
C VAL A 94 4.71 -12.00 -4.86
N TYR A 95 3.54 -11.64 -4.36
CA TYR A 95 2.27 -12.14 -4.88
C TYR A 95 1.24 -11.02 -4.98
N ALA A 96 0.33 -11.17 -5.93
CA ALA A 96 -0.74 -10.23 -6.20
C ALA A 96 -2.07 -10.88 -5.86
N VAL A 97 -2.88 -10.22 -5.03
CA VAL A 97 -4.25 -10.62 -4.71
C VAL A 97 -5.18 -9.65 -5.42
N VAL A 98 -5.98 -10.15 -6.36
CA VAL A 98 -7.01 -9.34 -7.02
C VAL A 98 -8.30 -9.46 -6.22
N THR A 99 -8.76 -8.34 -5.68
CA THR A 99 -10.04 -8.23 -5.00
C THR A 99 -11.06 -7.62 -5.97
N GLU A 100 -11.97 -8.44 -6.45
CA GLU A 100 -13.11 -7.99 -7.26
C GLU A 100 -14.28 -7.62 -6.35
N ARG A 101 -14.72 -6.36 -6.38
CA ARG A 101 -15.92 -5.93 -5.66
C ARG A 101 -17.11 -6.01 -6.61
N LEU A 102 -17.95 -7.01 -6.39
CA LEU A 102 -19.18 -7.28 -7.14
C LEU A 102 -20.44 -7.13 -6.25
N PRO A 103 -20.75 -5.94 -5.70
CA PRO A 103 -22.05 -5.76 -5.08
C PRO A 103 -23.14 -5.94 -6.15
N PHE A 104 -24.08 -6.87 -5.91
CA PHE A 104 -25.20 -7.21 -6.81
C PHE A 104 -24.81 -7.75 -8.19
N GLY A 105 -23.63 -8.37 -8.32
CA GLY A 105 -23.19 -8.97 -9.59
C GLY A 105 -22.73 -7.96 -10.67
N LEU A 106 -22.71 -6.67 -10.36
CA LEU A 106 -22.18 -5.61 -11.23
C LEU A 106 -20.70 -5.36 -10.88
N GLN A 107 -19.82 -5.33 -11.89
CA GLN A 107 -18.39 -5.03 -11.68
C GLN A 107 -18.18 -3.53 -11.46
N PHE A 108 -18.13 -3.09 -10.19
CA PHE A 108 -17.87 -1.69 -9.85
C PHE A 108 -16.39 -1.29 -9.95
N GLY A 109 -15.49 -2.26 -9.84
CA GLY A 109 -14.06 -2.06 -9.98
C GLY A 109 -13.24 -3.18 -9.33
N SER A 110 -12.09 -3.47 -9.92
CA SER A 110 -11.12 -4.45 -9.42
C SER A 110 -9.92 -3.73 -8.83
N SER A 111 -9.67 -4.00 -7.54
CA SER A 111 -8.47 -3.52 -6.85
C SER A 111 -7.52 -4.70 -6.69
N CYS A 112 -6.22 -4.47 -6.86
CA CYS A 112 -5.23 -5.50 -6.66
C CYS A 112 -4.27 -5.07 -5.55
N THR A 113 -4.06 -5.91 -4.55
CA THR A 113 -3.04 -5.72 -3.53
C THR A 113 -1.84 -6.59 -3.85
N LEU A 114 -0.69 -5.98 -4.08
CA LEU A 114 0.59 -6.70 -4.12
C LEU A 114 1.18 -6.79 -2.73
N TYR A 115 1.56 -8.00 -2.36
CA TYR A 115 2.28 -8.31 -1.13
C TYR A 115 3.72 -8.61 -1.47
N PHE A 116 4.62 -7.96 -0.74
CA PHE A 116 6.05 -8.13 -0.77
C PHE A 116 6.46 -8.68 0.59
N LYS A 117 6.94 -9.91 0.60
CA LYS A 117 7.45 -10.60 1.78
C LYS A 117 8.97 -10.49 1.79
N LEU A 118 9.51 -10.06 2.92
CA LEU A 118 10.92 -9.73 3.09
C LEU A 118 11.67 -10.87 3.81
N MET A 119 13.00 -10.87 3.70
CA MET A 119 13.90 -11.80 4.42
C MET A 119 13.74 -11.76 5.95
N ASP A 120 13.36 -10.62 6.53
CA ASP A 120 13.18 -10.46 8.00
C ASP A 120 11.82 -10.99 8.50
N GLY A 121 11.00 -11.57 7.63
CA GLY A 121 9.63 -11.97 7.98
C GLY A 121 8.61 -10.83 7.86
N ASP A 122 9.06 -9.60 7.61
CA ASP A 122 8.17 -8.45 7.49
C ASP A 122 7.38 -8.48 6.17
N GLU A 123 6.27 -7.76 6.13
CA GLU A 123 5.41 -7.66 4.97
C GLU A 123 5.13 -6.23 4.56
N VAL A 124 5.14 -6.01 3.26
CA VAL A 124 4.80 -4.73 2.66
C VAL A 124 3.69 -4.97 1.65
N SER A 125 2.55 -4.32 1.86
CA SER A 125 1.42 -4.38 0.94
C SER A 125 1.24 -3.06 0.19
N VAL A 126 0.92 -3.16 -1.10
CA VAL A 126 0.64 -2.00 -1.95
C VAL A 126 -0.59 -2.26 -2.80
N ASN A 127 -1.54 -1.33 -2.74
CA ASN A 127 -2.71 -1.35 -3.60
C ASN A 127 -2.41 -0.73 -4.98
N LEU A 128 -2.85 -1.44 -6.01
CA LEU A 128 -2.78 -1.10 -7.42
C LEU A 128 -4.14 -1.28 -8.08
N SER A 129 -4.28 -0.65 -9.24
CA SER A 129 -5.35 -0.99 -10.18
C SER A 129 -5.08 -2.36 -10.79
N ALA A 130 -6.12 -3.19 -10.92
CA ALA A 130 -5.99 -4.52 -11.51
C ALA A 130 -5.52 -4.48 -12.97
N LYS A 131 -5.86 -3.43 -13.74
CA LYS A 131 -5.42 -3.26 -15.13
C LYS A 131 -3.89 -3.17 -15.26
N SER A 132 -3.22 -2.56 -14.28
CA SER A 132 -1.77 -2.37 -14.27
C SER A 132 -1.00 -3.51 -13.59
N GLN A 133 -1.68 -4.44 -12.92
CA GLN A 133 -1.04 -5.50 -12.13
C GLN A 133 -0.13 -6.39 -12.98
N ARG A 134 -0.58 -6.79 -14.18
CA ARG A 134 0.16 -7.72 -15.04
C ARG A 134 1.47 -7.12 -15.55
N GLU A 135 1.44 -5.83 -15.93
CA GLU A 135 2.64 -5.10 -16.37
C GLU A 135 3.61 -4.90 -15.21
N VAL A 136 3.10 -4.44 -14.06
CA VAL A 136 3.89 -4.22 -12.85
C VAL A 136 4.55 -5.52 -12.38
N SER A 137 3.82 -6.64 -12.35
CA SER A 137 4.37 -7.95 -11.96
C SER A 137 5.44 -8.44 -12.94
N LYS A 138 5.28 -8.21 -14.24
CA LYS A 138 6.28 -8.60 -15.26
C LYS A 138 7.57 -7.78 -15.12
N THR A 139 7.44 -6.49 -14.88
CA THR A 139 8.59 -5.59 -14.64
C THR A 139 9.27 -5.94 -13.31
N LEU A 140 8.51 -6.29 -12.28
CA LEU A 140 9.03 -6.76 -11.00
C LEU A 140 9.81 -8.07 -11.11
N ASN A 141 9.31 -9.04 -11.90
CA ASN A 141 10.04 -10.30 -12.15
C ASN A 141 11.38 -10.06 -12.85
N ARG A 142 11.46 -9.04 -13.73
CA ARG A 142 12.73 -8.61 -14.34
C ARG A 142 13.66 -7.89 -13.36
N LEU A 143 13.10 -7.15 -12.40
CA LEU A 143 13.86 -6.41 -11.38
C LEU A 143 14.36 -7.30 -10.25
N LEU A 144 13.59 -8.34 -9.89
CA LEU A 144 13.83 -9.26 -8.79
C LEU A 144 13.89 -10.71 -9.29
N PRO A 145 14.90 -11.08 -10.09
CA PRO A 145 14.97 -12.44 -10.65
C PRO A 145 15.12 -13.53 -9.58
N HIS A 146 15.70 -13.17 -8.43
CA HIS A 146 15.91 -14.03 -7.26
C HIS A 146 14.64 -14.26 -6.43
N ALA A 147 13.59 -13.45 -6.62
CA ALA A 147 12.37 -13.56 -5.82
C ALA A 147 11.38 -14.56 -6.46
N THR A 148 10.67 -15.31 -5.62
CA THR A 148 9.57 -16.16 -6.09
C THR A 148 8.33 -15.31 -6.36
N PHE A 149 7.59 -15.62 -7.43
CA PHE A 149 6.37 -14.92 -7.82
C PHE A 149 5.13 -15.81 -7.75
N GLY A 150 4.05 -15.29 -7.18
CA GLY A 150 2.73 -15.93 -7.14
C GLY A 150 2.46 -16.69 -5.84
N TYR A 151 1.18 -16.82 -5.50
CA TYR A 151 0.73 -17.42 -4.25
C TYR A 151 0.42 -18.91 -4.40
N THR A 152 0.94 -19.73 -3.49
CA THR A 152 0.50 -21.10 -3.23
C THR A 152 0.59 -21.39 -1.73
N ARG A 153 -0.21 -22.33 -1.22
CA ARG A 153 -0.16 -22.73 0.19
C ARG A 153 1.20 -23.29 0.60
N ASP A 154 1.85 -24.05 -0.28
CA ASP A 154 3.16 -24.61 0.01
C ASP A 154 4.23 -23.52 0.19
N ARG A 155 4.17 -22.45 -0.61
CA ARG A 155 5.08 -21.31 -0.48
C ARG A 155 4.85 -20.51 0.79
N GLU A 156 3.60 -20.38 1.21
CA GLU A 156 3.28 -19.79 2.52
C GLU A 156 3.91 -20.59 3.66
N GLN A 157 3.82 -21.91 3.61
CA GLN A 157 4.47 -22.80 4.58
C GLN A 157 5.99 -22.69 4.54
N TRP A 158 6.59 -22.63 3.35
CA TRP A 158 8.04 -22.43 3.21
C TRP A 158 8.48 -21.08 3.76
N TYR A 159 7.72 -20.00 3.51
CA TYR A 159 8.01 -18.68 4.09
C TYR A 159 7.95 -18.70 5.62
N MET A 160 6.96 -19.40 6.20
CA MET A 160 6.84 -19.53 7.66
C MET A 160 7.94 -20.38 8.28
N ALA A 161 8.49 -21.34 7.53
CA ALA A 161 9.60 -22.18 7.98
C ALA A 161 10.95 -21.43 7.88
N ASP A 162 11.27 -20.89 6.70
CA ASP A 162 12.45 -20.06 6.46
C ASP A 162 12.25 -19.20 5.19
N PRO A 163 12.27 -17.85 5.31
CA PRO A 163 12.16 -16.94 4.16
C PRO A 163 13.18 -17.19 3.04
N ALA A 164 14.35 -17.74 3.35
CA ALA A 164 15.39 -18.01 2.36
C ALA A 164 15.03 -19.16 1.41
N MET A 165 14.13 -20.08 1.81
CA MET A 165 13.68 -21.19 0.94
C MET A 165 12.90 -20.72 -0.30
N LEU A 166 12.40 -19.49 -0.29
CA LEU A 166 11.69 -18.90 -1.42
C LEU A 166 12.58 -18.15 -2.39
N LEU A 167 13.89 -18.07 -2.13
CA LEU A 167 14.82 -17.58 -3.13
C LEU A 167 14.87 -18.56 -4.29
N ARG A 168 14.71 -18.03 -5.51
CA ARG A 168 14.96 -18.79 -6.71
C ARG A 168 16.46 -19.08 -6.75
N GLN A 169 16.83 -20.35 -6.64
CA GLN A 169 18.20 -20.75 -6.91
C GLN A 169 18.45 -20.46 -8.39
N ASP A 170 19.36 -19.54 -8.65
CA ASP A 170 19.92 -19.40 -9.98
C ASP A 170 20.63 -20.74 -10.25
N GLU A 171 20.01 -21.60 -11.06
CA GLU A 171 20.71 -22.75 -11.64
C GLU A 171 21.88 -22.18 -12.45
N GLU A 172 23.09 -22.29 -11.91
CA GLU A 172 24.36 -22.09 -12.64
C GLU A 172 24.54 -23.18 -13.71
#